data_AF-A0A7C5HVV0-F1
#
_entry.id   AF-A0A7C5HVV0-F1
#
_cell.length_a   1.000
_cell.length_b   1.000
_cell.length_c   1.000
_cell.angle_alpha   90.00
_cell.angle_beta   90.00
_cell.angle_gamma   90.00
#
_symmetry.space_group_name_H-M   'P 1'
#
loop_
_entity.id
_entity.type
_entity.pdbx_description
1 polymer ?
#
loop_
_entity_poly.entity_id
_entity_poly.type
_entity_poly.pdbx_seq_one_letter_code
_entity_poly.pdbx_strand_id
1 'polypeptide(L)'
;STALTNYIFTKSFPFNLSKEATKLFKEVVDEHDLFDRAYRNYPLIYVTGPEERDVNLTISQINTHKIRGGDTFVIAEENEKILENARTNPHDEGYYGWGYIMLPKTGDTLMTAFSATIVLQLLALRMSVKKLTKLDRLGIMDHGVHPDVPKNVSKSITVD
;
A
#
# COMPACT_ATOMS: atom_id res chain seq x y z
N SER A 1 13.07 16.65 17.71
CA SER A 1 12.84 15.73 16.59
C SER A 1 12.21 14.41 17.05
N THR A 2 12.86 13.66 17.96
CA THR A 2 12.43 12.32 18.40
C THR A 2 11.00 12.24 18.98
N ALA A 3 10.54 13.26 19.71
CA ALA A 3 9.20 13.27 20.31
C ALA A 3 8.06 13.31 19.26
N LEU A 4 8.24 14.06 18.17
CA LEU A 4 7.27 14.16 17.08
C LEU A 4 7.24 12.85 16.27
N THR A 5 8.42 12.31 15.98
CA THR A 5 8.55 11.01 15.31
C THR A 5 7.86 9.90 16.12
N ASN A 6 8.11 9.82 17.44
CA ASN A 6 7.43 8.84 18.29
C ASN A 6 5.91 9.02 18.25
N TYR A 7 5.40 10.23 18.46
CA TYR A 7 3.96 10.50 18.45
C TYR A 7 3.26 10.09 17.14
N ILE A 8 3.89 10.34 15.98
CA ILE A 8 3.34 9.93 14.68
C ILE A 8 3.19 8.41 14.56
N PHE A 9 4.11 7.63 15.13
CA PHE A 9 4.13 6.16 14.96
C PHE A 9 3.44 5.39 16.08
N THR A 10 3.54 5.85 17.32
CA THR A 10 2.96 5.15 18.49
C THR A 10 1.63 5.74 18.93
N LYS A 11 1.26 6.93 18.42
CA LYS A 11 0.14 7.75 18.91
C LYS A 11 0.24 8.07 20.42
N SER A 12 1.43 7.90 21.02
CA SER A 12 1.65 8.20 22.43
C SER A 12 2.26 9.59 22.59
N PHE A 13 1.67 10.39 23.47
CA PHE A 13 2.23 11.69 23.81
C PHE A 13 3.58 11.52 24.51
N PRO A 14 4.58 12.36 24.19
CA PRO A 14 5.85 12.35 24.88
C PRO A 14 5.67 12.71 26.37
N PHE A 15 6.14 11.84 27.26
CA PHE A 15 5.93 11.94 28.71
C PHE A 15 7.00 12.76 29.44
N ASN A 16 8.12 13.08 28.78
CA ASN A 16 9.28 13.78 29.37
C ASN A 16 9.44 15.23 28.86
N LEU A 17 8.35 15.93 28.54
CA LEU A 17 8.41 17.34 28.12
C LEU A 17 8.15 18.29 29.30
N SER A 18 8.77 19.48 29.29
CA SER A 18 8.37 20.57 30.18
C SER A 18 6.94 21.03 29.87
N LYS A 19 6.32 21.82 30.74
CA LYS A 19 4.96 22.32 30.53
C LYS A 19 4.86 23.17 29.26
N GLU A 20 5.87 24.02 29.03
CA GLU A 20 5.99 24.91 27.88
C GLU A 20 6.20 24.11 26.59
N ALA A 21 7.08 23.10 26.65
CA ALA A 21 7.34 22.20 25.52
C ALA A 21 6.12 21.34 25.17
N THR A 22 5.34 20.91 26.17
CA THR A 22 4.09 20.15 25.96
C THR A 22 3.02 21.00 25.27
N LYS A 23 2.90 22.27 25.66
CA LYS A 23 1.95 23.20 25.05
C LYS A 23 2.29 23.43 23.57
N LEU A 24 3.55 23.76 23.28
CA LEU A 24 4.03 23.95 21.92
C LEU A 24 3.84 22.68 21.07
N PHE A 25 4.10 21.51 21.65
CA PHE A 25 3.92 20.23 20.95
C PHE A 25 2.46 19.99 20.54
N LYS A 26 1.50 20.28 21.43
CA LYS A 26 0.07 20.14 21.13
C LYS A 26 -0.38 21.11 20.04
N GLU A 27 0.02 22.37 20.14
CA GLU A 27 -0.31 23.40 19.14
C GLU A 27 0.18 22.99 17.74
N VAL A 28 1.42 22.49 17.63
CA VAL A 28 2.00 22.02 16.35
C VAL A 28 1.29 20.77 15.80
N VAL A 29 0.88 19.85 16.66
CA VAL A 29 0.15 18.63 16.25
C VAL A 29 -1.29 18.94 15.83
N ASP A 30 -1.95 19.89 16.49
CA ASP A 30 -3.31 20.28 16.16
C ASP A 30 -3.34 21.15 14.88
N GLU A 31 -2.32 21.99 14.67
CA GLU A 31 -2.18 22.82 13.47
C GLU A 31 -1.82 22.00 12.21
N HIS A 32 -1.00 20.96 12.38
CA HIS A 32 -0.65 20.05 11.30
C HIS A 32 -1.52 18.79 11.40
N ASP A 33 -2.51 18.65 10.52
CA ASP A 33 -3.26 17.41 10.42
C ASP A 33 -2.38 16.26 9.87
N LEU A 34 -1.61 15.66 10.78
CA LEU A 34 -0.60 14.65 10.49
C LEU A 34 -1.24 13.31 10.11
N PHE A 35 -2.50 13.08 10.50
CA PHE A 35 -3.16 11.78 10.40
C PHE A 35 -4.21 11.72 9.31
N ASP A 36 -4.92 12.81 8.98
CA ASP A 36 -5.94 12.80 7.92
C ASP A 36 -5.35 12.42 6.55
N ARG A 37 -4.11 12.87 6.28
CA ARG A 37 -3.35 12.43 5.08
C ARG A 37 -2.82 11.00 5.14
N ALA A 38 -2.77 10.39 6.33
CA ALA A 38 -2.32 9.03 6.56
C ALA A 38 -3.48 8.01 6.48
N TYR A 39 -4.73 8.45 6.68
CA TYR A 39 -5.96 7.69 6.47
C TYR A 39 -6.40 7.65 5.00
N ARG A 40 -5.43 7.53 4.07
CA ARG A 40 -5.77 7.29 2.66
C ARG A 40 -6.49 5.95 2.50
N ASN A 41 -7.35 5.88 1.50
CA ASN A 41 -8.13 4.70 1.15
C ASN A 41 -7.23 3.47 1.00
N TYR A 42 -7.73 2.31 1.45
CA TYR A 42 -7.01 1.04 1.39
C TYR A 42 -6.87 0.61 -0.08
N PRO A 43 -5.65 0.55 -0.66
CA PRO A 43 -5.48 0.21 -2.06
C PRO A 43 -5.77 -1.28 -2.27
N LEU A 44 -6.59 -1.59 -3.29
CA LEU A 44 -6.86 -2.97 -3.70
C LEU A 44 -6.03 -3.32 -4.93
N ILE A 45 -5.37 -4.47 -4.86
CA ILE A 45 -4.63 -5.06 -5.98
C ILE A 45 -5.43 -6.26 -6.49
N TYR A 46 -5.86 -6.19 -7.74
CA TYR A 46 -6.57 -7.26 -8.43
C TYR A 46 -5.59 -7.99 -9.34
N VAL A 47 -5.49 -9.31 -9.18
CA VAL A 47 -4.76 -10.19 -10.11
C VAL A 47 -5.81 -11.01 -10.85
N THR A 48 -5.80 -10.98 -12.18
CA THR A 48 -6.85 -11.66 -12.97
C THR A 48 -6.29 -12.44 -14.15
N GLY A 49 -6.88 -13.61 -14.38
CA GLY A 49 -6.60 -14.45 -15.54
C GLY A 49 -7.27 -13.92 -16.81
N PRO A 50 -6.90 -14.46 -17.99
CA PRO A 50 -7.46 -14.03 -19.27
C PRO A 50 -8.86 -14.61 -19.54
N GLU A 51 -9.32 -15.59 -18.76
CA GLU A 51 -10.65 -16.18 -18.92
C GLU A 51 -11.77 -15.16 -18.68
N GLU A 52 -12.81 -15.22 -19.52
CA GLU A 52 -13.93 -14.26 -19.46
C GLU A 52 -14.62 -14.27 -18.08
N ARG A 53 -14.69 -15.44 -17.43
CA ARG A 53 -15.22 -15.56 -16.08
C ARG A 53 -14.42 -14.74 -15.07
N ASP A 54 -13.09 -14.83 -15.11
CA ASP A 54 -12.19 -14.12 -14.19
C ASP A 54 -12.25 -12.61 -14.42
N VAL A 55 -12.28 -12.21 -15.69
CA VAL A 55 -12.47 -10.82 -16.12
C VAL A 55 -13.77 -10.24 -15.54
N ASN A 56 -14.89 -10.95 -15.71
CA ASN A 56 -16.20 -10.49 -15.25
C ASN A 56 -16.28 -10.40 -13.71
N LEU A 57 -15.72 -11.39 -13.00
CA LEU A 57 -15.63 -11.37 -11.55
C LEU A 57 -14.78 -10.19 -11.06
N THR A 58 -13.66 -9.93 -11.72
CA THR A 58 -12.76 -8.83 -11.37
C THR A 58 -13.42 -7.47 -11.55
N ILE A 59 -14.09 -7.25 -12.68
CA ILE A 59 -14.87 -6.03 -12.92
C ILE A 59 -15.94 -5.83 -11.85
N SER A 60 -16.65 -6.91 -11.46
CA SER A 60 -17.64 -6.84 -10.37
C SER A 60 -17.00 -6.43 -9.04
N GLN A 61 -15.82 -6.97 -8.71
CA GLN A 61 -15.10 -6.61 -7.49
C GLN A 61 -14.56 -5.18 -7.52
N ILE A 62 -14.02 -4.70 -8.65
CA ILE A 62 -13.59 -3.31 -8.82
C ILE A 62 -14.78 -2.38 -8.56
N ASN A 63 -15.91 -2.61 -9.25
CA ASN A 63 -17.11 -1.78 -9.08
C ASN A 63 -17.60 -1.74 -7.62
N THR A 64 -17.54 -2.86 -6.90
CA THR A 64 -18.00 -2.93 -5.50
C THR A 64 -17.15 -2.11 -4.54
N HIS A 65 -15.84 -2.03 -4.78
CA HIS A 65 -14.92 -1.34 -3.87
C HIS A 65 -14.67 0.10 -4.27
N LYS A 66 -14.68 0.40 -5.58
CA LYS A 66 -14.48 1.77 -6.07
C LYS A 66 -15.55 2.72 -5.55
N ILE A 67 -16.83 2.30 -5.52
CA ILE A 67 -17.93 3.14 -5.00
C ILE A 67 -17.80 3.47 -3.51
N ARG A 68 -16.93 2.76 -2.79
CA ARG A 68 -16.61 2.98 -1.37
C ARG A 68 -15.31 3.79 -1.19
N GLY A 69 -14.77 4.36 -2.28
CA GLY A 69 -13.53 5.12 -2.29
C GLY A 69 -12.26 4.28 -2.43
N GLY A 70 -12.32 2.98 -2.69
CA GLY A 70 -11.11 2.15 -2.82
C GLY A 70 -10.28 2.50 -4.05
N ASP A 71 -8.97 2.70 -3.88
CA ASP A 71 -8.01 2.80 -4.99
C ASP A 71 -7.85 1.45 -5.68
N THR A 72 -7.78 1.42 -7.02
CA THR A 72 -7.82 0.19 -7.83
C THR A 72 -6.56 -0.01 -8.66
N PHE A 73 -5.80 -1.05 -8.36
CA PHE A 73 -4.63 -1.45 -9.14
C PHE A 73 -4.85 -2.84 -9.72
N VAL A 74 -4.66 -3.00 -11.02
CA VAL A 74 -4.89 -4.27 -11.73
C VAL A 74 -3.58 -4.83 -12.27
N ILE A 75 -3.40 -6.14 -12.17
CA ILE A 75 -2.33 -6.93 -12.77
C ILE A 75 -3.00 -8.01 -13.63
N ALA A 76 -2.90 -7.88 -14.94
CA ALA A 76 -3.65 -8.70 -15.88
C ALA A 76 -3.03 -8.65 -17.28
N GLU A 77 -3.31 -9.64 -18.12
CA GLU A 77 -3.11 -9.50 -19.57
C GLU A 77 -3.96 -8.36 -20.13
N GLU A 78 -3.55 -7.79 -21.27
CA GLU A 78 -4.27 -6.69 -21.89
C GLU A 78 -5.76 -6.99 -22.11
N ASN A 79 -6.62 -6.21 -21.44
CA ASN A 79 -8.06 -6.31 -21.54
C ASN A 79 -8.71 -4.93 -21.42
N GLU A 80 -9.33 -4.46 -22.51
CA GLU A 80 -9.93 -3.13 -22.60
C GLU A 80 -11.06 -2.92 -21.57
N LYS A 81 -11.88 -3.95 -21.31
CA LYS A 81 -13.00 -3.84 -20.37
C LYS A 81 -12.49 -3.60 -18.94
N ILE A 82 -11.45 -4.32 -18.53
CA ILE A 82 -10.85 -4.14 -17.20
C ILE A 82 -10.14 -2.80 -17.11
N LEU A 83 -9.38 -2.41 -18.15
CA LEU A 83 -8.68 -1.13 -18.18
C LEU A 83 -9.65 0.05 -18.05
N GLU A 84 -10.75 0.03 -18.81
CA GLU A 84 -11.80 1.04 -18.72
C GLU A 84 -12.42 1.08 -17.32
N ASN A 85 -12.73 -0.08 -16.76
CA ASN A 85 -13.37 -0.16 -15.46
C ASN A 85 -12.44 0.34 -14.33
N ALA A 86 -11.15 0.00 -14.40
CA ALA A 86 -10.14 0.42 -13.45
C ALA A 86 -9.86 1.92 -13.50
N ARG A 87 -9.80 2.55 -14.68
CA ARG A 87 -9.51 3.98 -14.82
C ARG A 87 -10.70 4.90 -14.54
N THR A 88 -11.92 4.39 -14.68
CA THR A 88 -13.14 5.19 -14.52
C THR A 88 -13.35 5.54 -13.05
N ASN A 89 -13.22 6.83 -12.73
CA ASN A 89 -13.50 7.36 -11.40
C ASN A 89 -15.00 7.18 -11.08
N PRO A 90 -15.37 6.53 -9.95
CA PRO A 90 -16.76 6.39 -9.53
C PRO A 90 -17.39 7.69 -9.00
N HIS A 91 -16.58 8.71 -8.73
CA HIS A 91 -17.03 10.00 -8.21
C HIS A 91 -16.68 11.10 -9.21
N ASP A 92 -17.56 12.10 -9.35
CA ASP A 92 -17.33 13.24 -10.26
C ASP A 92 -16.17 14.13 -9.78
N GLU A 93 -15.91 14.14 -8.47
CA GLU A 93 -14.87 14.92 -7.83
C GLU A 93 -14.09 14.09 -6.81
N GLY A 94 -12.78 14.33 -6.71
CA GLY A 94 -11.90 13.69 -5.72
C GLY A 94 -10.78 12.86 -6.32
N TYR A 95 -9.81 12.52 -5.45
CA TYR A 95 -8.70 11.65 -5.82
C TYR A 95 -9.15 10.20 -5.93
N TYR A 96 -8.79 9.55 -7.03
CA TYR A 96 -8.94 8.12 -7.24
C TYR A 96 -7.63 7.56 -7.79
N GLY A 97 -6.94 6.79 -6.95
CA GLY A 97 -5.71 6.11 -7.35
C GLY A 97 -6.05 4.90 -8.20
N TRP A 98 -5.52 4.85 -9.42
CA TRP A 98 -5.65 3.67 -10.26
C TRP A 98 -4.34 3.30 -10.96
N GLY A 99 -4.22 2.05 -11.39
CA GLY A 99 -3.13 1.59 -12.23
C GLY A 99 -3.41 0.24 -12.88
N TYR A 100 -2.69 -0.04 -13.97
CA TYR A 100 -2.79 -1.28 -14.71
C TYR A 100 -1.39 -1.76 -15.10
N ILE A 101 -1.03 -2.96 -14.67
CA ILE A 101 0.22 -3.63 -15.05
C ILE A 101 -0.13 -4.72 -16.04
N MET A 102 0.22 -4.47 -17.31
CA MET A 102 -0.01 -5.41 -18.40
C MET A 102 0.98 -6.58 -18.29
N LEU A 103 0.44 -7.78 -18.13
CA LEU A 103 1.18 -9.03 -18.22
C LEU A 103 1.37 -9.45 -19.68
N PRO A 104 2.40 -10.24 -20.01
CA PRO A 104 2.55 -10.83 -21.32
C PRO A 104 1.32 -11.64 -21.70
N LYS A 105 0.85 -11.50 -22.95
CA LYS A 105 -0.30 -12.25 -23.45
C LYS A 105 0.04 -13.72 -23.64
N THR A 106 -0.63 -14.57 -22.89
CA THR A 106 -0.46 -16.04 -22.93
C THR A 106 -1.79 -16.75 -23.18
N GLY A 107 -2.91 -16.14 -22.76
CA GLY A 107 -4.23 -16.78 -22.80
C GLY A 107 -4.37 -17.95 -21.82
N ASP A 108 -3.39 -18.18 -20.94
CA ASP A 108 -3.36 -19.28 -19.99
C ASP A 108 -3.47 -18.75 -18.55
N THR A 109 -4.53 -19.17 -17.86
CA THR A 109 -4.80 -18.84 -16.46
C THR A 109 -3.66 -19.25 -15.53
N LEU A 110 -2.96 -20.36 -15.80
CA LEU A 110 -1.82 -20.78 -15.00
C LEU A 110 -0.61 -19.85 -15.18
N MET A 111 -0.38 -19.35 -16.39
CA MET A 111 0.73 -18.42 -16.67
C MET A 111 0.54 -17.06 -15.97
N THR A 112 -0.71 -16.65 -15.74
CA THR A 112 -1.02 -15.47 -14.93
C THR A 112 -0.44 -15.58 -13.53
N ALA A 113 -0.54 -16.75 -12.88
CA ALA A 113 -0.03 -16.94 -11.52
C ALA A 113 1.48 -16.70 -11.45
N PHE A 114 2.25 -17.21 -12.41
CA PHE A 114 3.70 -17.03 -12.46
C PHE A 114 4.10 -15.58 -12.76
N SER A 115 3.51 -15.00 -13.79
CA SER A 115 3.85 -13.63 -14.23
C SER A 115 3.43 -12.58 -13.22
N ALA A 116 2.23 -12.69 -12.62
CA ALA A 116 1.78 -11.81 -11.55
C ALA A 116 2.62 -11.95 -10.27
N THR A 117 3.12 -13.15 -9.96
CA THR A 117 4.00 -13.37 -8.80
C THR A 117 5.27 -12.51 -8.89
N ILE A 118 5.89 -12.42 -10.07
CA ILE A 118 7.06 -11.56 -10.28
C ILE A 118 6.71 -10.08 -10.05
N VAL A 119 5.56 -9.63 -10.55
CA VAL A 119 5.09 -8.25 -10.33
C VAL A 119 4.91 -7.98 -8.83
N LEU A 120 4.26 -8.87 -8.10
CA LEU A 120 4.01 -8.72 -6.66
C LEU A 120 5.31 -8.76 -5.85
N GLN A 121 6.25 -9.63 -6.19
CA GLN A 121 7.57 -9.69 -5.55
C GLN A 121 8.35 -8.39 -5.75
N LEU A 122 8.37 -7.85 -6.98
CA LEU A 122 9.03 -6.59 -7.28
C LEU A 122 8.35 -5.40 -6.58
N LEU A 123 7.02 -5.42 -6.51
CA LEU A 123 6.26 -4.41 -5.77
C LEU A 123 6.62 -4.44 -4.28
N ALA A 124 6.60 -5.62 -3.66
CA ALA A 124 6.97 -5.80 -2.26
C ALA A 124 8.41 -5.33 -1.99
N LEU A 125 9.36 -5.72 -2.84
CA LEU A 125 10.75 -5.28 -2.74
C LEU A 125 10.87 -3.75 -2.80
N ARG A 126 10.25 -3.11 -3.81
CA ARG A 126 10.28 -1.66 -3.97
C ARG A 126 9.63 -0.94 -2.79
N MET A 127 8.53 -1.47 -2.26
CA MET A 127 7.88 -0.93 -1.07
C MET A 127 8.77 -1.03 0.17
N SER A 128 9.41 -2.19 0.39
CA SER A 128 10.35 -2.40 1.49
C SER A 128 11.53 -1.43 1.41
N VAL A 129 12.19 -1.32 0.25
CA VAL A 129 13.32 -0.38 0.05
C VAL A 129 12.90 1.08 0.25
N LYS A 130 11.72 1.47 -0.27
CA LYS A 130 11.20 2.83 -0.09
C LYS A 130 10.89 3.13 1.37
N LYS A 131 10.28 2.17 2.08
CA LYS A 131 9.97 2.30 3.50
C LYS A 131 11.25 2.35 4.34
N LEU A 132 12.22 1.47 4.07
CA LEU A 132 13.55 1.45 4.70
C LEU A 132 14.22 2.81 4.57
N THR A 133 14.43 3.28 3.34
CA THR A 133 15.05 4.59 3.06
C THR A 133 14.33 5.75 3.77
N LYS A 134 13.00 5.69 3.85
CA LYS A 134 12.21 6.74 4.51
C LYS A 134 12.40 6.71 6.01
N LEU A 135 12.40 5.54 6.64
CA LEU A 135 12.52 5.40 8.09
C LEU A 135 13.98 5.65 8.55
N ASP A 136 14.97 5.24 7.76
CA ASP A 136 16.40 5.59 7.97
C ASP A 136 16.60 7.11 8.00
N ARG A 137 16.04 7.82 7.02
CA ARG A 137 16.09 9.30 6.96
C ARG A 137 15.42 9.98 8.15
N LEU A 138 14.47 9.31 8.80
CA LEU A 138 13.79 9.80 10.00
C LEU A 138 14.53 9.43 11.29
N GLY A 139 15.64 8.66 11.20
CA GLY A 139 16.42 8.21 12.35
C GLY A 139 15.72 7.13 13.18
N ILE A 140 14.77 6.39 12.60
CA ILE A 140 14.03 5.35 13.30
C ILE A 140 14.85 4.07 13.24
N MET A 141 15.42 3.69 14.38
CA MET A 141 16.21 2.46 14.50
C MET A 141 15.30 1.21 14.58
N ASP A 142 15.83 0.06 14.18
CA ASP A 142 15.20 -1.27 14.34
C ASP A 142 13.77 -1.41 13.80
N HIS A 143 13.43 -0.63 12.76
CA HIS A 143 12.09 -0.60 12.17
C HIS A 143 11.69 -1.90 11.46
N GLY A 144 12.63 -2.82 11.20
CA GLY A 144 12.32 -4.19 10.81
C GLY A 144 11.83 -4.42 9.38
N VAL A 145 11.94 -3.41 8.50
CA VAL A 145 11.47 -3.48 7.09
C VAL A 145 12.58 -3.84 6.10
N HIS A 146 13.72 -4.33 6.58
CA HIS A 146 14.83 -4.70 5.71
C HIS A 146 14.39 -5.86 4.79
N PRO A 147 14.56 -5.76 3.47
CA PRO A 147 14.07 -6.77 2.53
C PRO A 147 14.70 -8.15 2.77
N ASP A 148 15.99 -8.20 3.12
CA ASP A 148 16.70 -9.46 3.34
C ASP A 148 16.57 -10.04 4.75
N VAL A 149 16.28 -9.19 5.75
CA VAL A 149 16.13 -9.59 7.15
C VAL A 149 14.91 -8.91 7.77
N PRO A 150 13.69 -9.26 7.31
CA PRO A 150 12.49 -8.69 7.91
C PRO A 150 12.42 -9.10 9.37
N LYS A 151 11.83 -8.25 10.20
CA LYS A 151 11.68 -8.55 11.62
C LYS A 151 10.74 -9.76 11.81
N ASN A 152 11.06 -10.61 12.78
CA ASN A 152 10.26 -11.77 13.18
C ASN A 152 10.12 -12.87 12.11
N VAL A 153 11.01 -12.92 11.12
CA VAL A 153 11.07 -14.04 10.17
C VAL A 153 12.46 -14.65 10.14
N SER A 154 12.52 -15.97 9.95
CA SER A 154 13.76 -16.70 9.73
C SER A 154 13.76 -17.30 8.32
N LYS A 155 14.95 -17.51 7.77
CA LYS A 155 15.12 -18.13 6.43
C LYS A 155 14.61 -19.58 6.41
N SER A 156 14.71 -20.27 7.54
CA SER A 156 14.13 -21.59 7.80
C SER A 156 13.66 -21.63 9.25
N ILE A 157 12.50 -22.23 9.49
CA ILE A 157 12.07 -22.62 10.83
C ILE A 157 12.40 -24.10 10.95
N THR A 158 13.55 -24.42 11.55
CA THR A 158 13.84 -25.78 11.97
C THR A 158 13.20 -25.96 13.34
N VAL A 159 12.06 -26.63 13.35
CA VAL A 159 11.45 -27.11 14.60
C VAL A 159 12.18 -28.41 14.92
N ASP A 160 12.91 -28.45 16.04
CA ASP A 160 13.46 -29.70 16.59
C ASP A 160 12.33 -30.66 16.99
#